data_AF-A0A7G6T3Y5-F1
#
_entry.id   AF-A0A7G6T3Y5-F1
#
_cell.length_a   1.000
_cell.length_b   1.000
_cell.length_c   1.000
_cell.angle_alpha   90.00
_cell.angle_beta   90.00
_cell.angle_gamma   90.00
#
_symmetry.space_group_name_H-M   'P 1'
#
loop_
_entity.id
_entity.type
_entity.pdbx_description
1 polymer ?
#
loop_
_entity_poly.entity_id
_entity_poly.type
_entity_poly.pdbx_seq_one_letter_code
_entity_poly.pdbx_strand_id
1 'polypeptide(L)'
;MPRHWQADEITPFEINRILDPKPSKGIVAAGLEHLAQAFPAFKGVKLTHEWAGLMDVTPDAVPIIGAVPLVEGLFLSTGYSGHGFGLGPGAGALMADLITGAKPLVDPSLFRAERFRRLAPDTAGRRQAAQGMSTGPAECRCCR
;
A
#
# COMPACT_ATOMS: atom_id res chain seq x y z
N MET A 1 14.61 9.79 10.02
CA MET A 1 15.12 8.43 9.80
C MET A 1 16.22 8.48 8.74
N PRO A 2 17.29 7.68 8.85
CA PRO A 2 18.28 7.49 7.80
C PRO A 2 17.61 7.08 6.47
N ARG A 3 18.29 7.27 5.33
CA ARG A 3 17.78 6.89 4.00
C ARG A 3 18.74 5.98 3.23
N HIS A 4 19.87 5.65 3.85
CA HIS A 4 20.90 4.77 3.31
C HIS A 4 21.37 3.88 4.47
N TRP A 5 21.57 2.60 4.18
CA TRP A 5 22.00 1.56 5.10
C TRP A 5 22.96 0.64 4.36
N GLN A 6 23.85 -0.04 5.09
CA GLN A 6 24.65 -1.11 4.50
C GLN A 6 23.78 -2.36 4.28
N ALA A 7 24.20 -3.23 3.34
CA ALA A 7 23.40 -4.40 2.96
C ALA A 7 23.18 -5.41 4.11
N ASP A 8 24.07 -5.42 5.10
CA ASP A 8 24.07 -6.27 6.28
C ASP A 8 23.58 -5.56 7.56
N GLU A 9 23.18 -4.29 7.44
CA GLU A 9 22.69 -3.51 8.57
C GLU A 9 21.22 -3.83 8.89
N ILE A 10 20.86 -3.86 10.17
CA ILE A 10 19.46 -3.96 10.59
C ILE A 10 18.78 -2.61 10.33
N THR A 11 17.90 -2.54 9.35
CA THR A 11 17.15 -1.32 9.03
C THR A 11 15.83 -1.26 9.82
N PRO A 12 15.15 -0.09 9.84
CA PRO A 12 13.81 0.00 10.41
C PRO A 12 12.80 -0.98 9.81
N PHE A 13 13.02 -1.44 8.57
CA PHE A 13 12.17 -2.42 7.89
C PHE A 13 12.36 -3.84 8.43
N GLU A 14 13.56 -4.21 8.91
CA GLU A 14 13.78 -5.47 9.63
C GLU A 14 13.17 -5.43 11.03
N ILE A 15 13.17 -4.27 11.68
CA ILE A 15 12.60 -4.09 13.02
C ILE A 15 11.06 -4.06 12.94
N ASN A 16 10.50 -3.46 11.88
CA ASN A 16 9.06 -3.30 11.69
C ASN A 16 8.61 -3.96 10.38
N ARG A 17 8.80 -5.28 10.28
CA ARG A 17 8.43 -6.05 9.08
C ARG A 17 6.93 -6.12 8.83
N ILE A 18 6.15 -6.09 9.91
CA ILE A 18 4.69 -6.23 9.87
C ILE A 18 4.10 -5.05 10.62
N LEU A 19 3.30 -4.25 9.94
CA LEU A 19 2.46 -3.27 10.62
C LEU A 19 1.25 -4.02 11.20
N ASP A 20 1.30 -4.27 12.51
CA ASP A 20 0.25 -4.94 13.28
C ASP A 20 -0.51 -3.91 14.14
N PRO A 21 -1.47 -3.17 13.56
CA PRO A 21 -2.20 -2.15 14.29
C PRO A 21 -3.16 -2.79 15.30
N LYS A 22 -3.38 -2.11 16.42
CA LYS A 22 -4.44 -2.53 17.36
C LYS A 22 -5.82 -2.30 16.74
N PRO A 23 -6.77 -3.22 16.93
CA PRO A 23 -8.16 -3.01 16.52
C PRO A 23 -8.76 -1.74 17.14
N SER A 24 -9.54 -1.00 16.34
CA SER A 24 -10.31 0.14 16.86
C SER A 24 -11.57 -0.34 17.56
N LYS A 25 -11.62 -0.19 18.89
CA LYS A 25 -12.77 -0.59 19.71
C LYS A 25 -14.08 0.07 19.27
N GLY A 26 -14.03 1.33 18.86
CA GLY A 26 -15.21 2.06 18.37
C GLY A 26 -15.76 1.48 17.07
N ILE A 27 -14.88 1.15 16.11
CA ILE A 27 -15.29 0.55 14.83
C ILE A 27 -15.85 -0.85 15.05
N VAL A 28 -15.21 -1.65 15.91
CA VAL A 28 -15.68 -3.01 16.25
C VAL A 28 -17.06 -2.95 16.92
N ALA A 29 -17.26 -2.07 17.89
CA ALA A 29 -18.55 -1.90 18.57
C ALA A 29 -19.65 -1.48 17.59
N ALA A 30 -19.38 -0.47 16.75
CA ALA A 30 -20.33 -0.02 15.73
C ALA A 30 -20.66 -1.14 14.72
N GLY A 31 -19.67 -1.95 14.33
CA GLY A 31 -19.88 -3.10 13.45
C GLY A 31 -20.83 -4.14 14.04
N LEU A 32 -20.70 -4.44 15.33
CA LEU A 32 -21.60 -5.37 16.04
C LEU A 32 -23.02 -4.81 16.17
N GLU A 33 -23.15 -3.51 16.44
CA GLU A 33 -24.45 -2.82 16.47
C GLU A 33 -25.14 -2.88 15.12
N HIS A 34 -24.43 -2.52 14.03
CA HIS A 34 -24.97 -2.60 12.67
C HIS A 34 -25.33 -4.03 12.28
N LEU A 35 -24.54 -5.03 12.67
CA LEU A 35 -24.84 -6.44 12.43
C LEU A 35 -26.16 -6.83 13.09
N ALA A 36 -26.37 -6.47 14.35
CA ALA A 36 -27.61 -6.78 15.08
C ALA A 36 -28.83 -6.03 14.53
N GLN A 37 -28.64 -4.81 14.00
CA GLN A 37 -29.69 -4.05 13.32
C GLN A 37 -30.11 -4.69 12.00
N ALA A 38 -29.13 -5.10 11.18
CA ALA A 38 -29.39 -5.75 9.90
C ALA A 38 -29.94 -7.17 10.08
N PHE A 39 -29.47 -7.88 11.10
CA PHE A 39 -29.81 -9.27 11.38
C PHE A 39 -30.10 -9.47 12.87
N PRO A 40 -31.37 -9.34 13.29
CA PRO A 40 -31.76 -9.40 14.71
C PRO A 40 -31.32 -10.68 15.46
N ALA A 41 -31.09 -11.78 14.74
CA ALA A 41 -30.55 -13.03 15.30
C ALA A 41 -29.16 -12.86 15.95
N PHE A 42 -28.40 -11.83 15.58
CA PHE A 42 -27.07 -11.55 16.15
C PHE A 42 -27.11 -10.61 17.36
N LYS A 43 -28.29 -10.29 17.90
CA LYS A 43 -28.38 -9.46 19.10
C LYS A 43 -27.73 -10.15 20.31
N GLY A 44 -26.80 -9.47 20.97
CA GLY A 44 -26.15 -9.96 22.18
C GLY A 44 -25.04 -11.00 21.95
N VAL A 45 -24.59 -11.19 20.70
CA VAL A 45 -23.43 -12.05 20.42
C VAL A 45 -22.17 -11.53 21.10
N LYS A 46 -21.32 -12.47 21.53
CA LYS A 46 -20.04 -12.16 22.17
C LYS A 46 -18.92 -12.19 21.14
N LEU A 47 -18.08 -11.15 21.15
CA LEU A 47 -16.86 -11.11 20.36
C LEU A 47 -15.87 -12.14 20.89
N THR A 48 -15.41 -13.06 20.04
CA THR A 48 -14.39 -14.05 20.42
C THR A 48 -12.98 -13.51 20.18
N HIS A 49 -12.76 -12.88 19.02
CA HIS A 49 -11.48 -12.35 18.60
C HIS A 49 -11.67 -11.06 17.79
N GLU A 50 -10.67 -10.19 17.84
CA GLU A 50 -10.54 -9.00 17.01
C GLU A 50 -9.10 -8.89 16.53
N TRP A 51 -8.93 -8.43 15.30
CA TRP A 51 -7.63 -8.18 14.69
C TRP A 51 -7.76 -6.98 13.75
N ALA A 52 -6.64 -6.38 13.40
CA ALA A 52 -6.58 -5.34 12.38
C ALA A 52 -5.34 -5.57 11.52
N GLY A 53 -5.35 -4.99 10.32
CA GLY A 53 -4.25 -5.10 9.39
C GLY A 53 -4.12 -3.82 8.58
N LEU A 54 -2.91 -3.56 8.11
CA LEU A 54 -2.68 -2.54 7.10
C LEU A 54 -3.15 -3.05 5.74
N MET A 55 -3.80 -2.17 4.99
CA MET A 55 -4.15 -2.40 3.60
C MET A 55 -3.43 -1.38 2.72
N ASP A 56 -2.78 -1.87 1.68
CA ASP A 56 -2.23 -1.06 0.61
C ASP A 56 -3.32 -0.74 -0.42
N VAL A 57 -3.74 0.52 -0.44
CA VAL A 57 -4.82 1.01 -1.31
C VAL A 57 -4.24 1.89 -2.40
N THR A 58 -4.48 1.55 -3.66
CA THR A 58 -4.14 2.39 -4.80
C THR A 58 -5.22 3.47 -5.01
N PRO A 59 -4.88 4.63 -5.62
CA PRO A 59 -5.86 5.71 -5.82
C PRO A 59 -7.11 5.32 -6.59
N ASP A 60 -7.02 4.30 -7.46
CA ASP A 60 -8.11 3.78 -8.29
C ASP A 60 -8.65 2.42 -7.80
N ALA A 61 -8.17 1.91 -6.66
CA ALA A 61 -8.45 0.59 -6.13
C ALA A 61 -8.11 -0.61 -7.06
N VAL A 62 -7.36 -0.37 -8.15
CA VAL A 62 -6.86 -1.41 -9.07
C VAL A 62 -5.44 -1.80 -8.63
N PRO A 63 -5.05 -3.09 -8.63
CA PRO A 63 -3.70 -3.48 -8.21
C PRO A 63 -2.62 -3.00 -9.18
N ILE A 64 -1.38 -2.91 -8.69
CA ILE A 64 -0.19 -2.75 -9.51
C ILE A 64 0.43 -4.13 -9.71
N ILE A 65 0.53 -4.58 -10.97
CA ILE A 65 1.11 -5.86 -11.37
C ILE A 65 1.98 -5.63 -12.59
N GLY A 66 3.30 -5.81 -12.45
CA GLY A 66 4.23 -5.77 -13.57
C GLY A 66 5.65 -5.34 -13.22
N ALA A 67 6.48 -5.19 -14.25
CA ALA A 67 7.87 -4.77 -14.11
C ALA A 67 7.97 -3.32 -13.62
N VAL A 68 9.05 -3.01 -12.88
CA VAL A 68 9.41 -1.66 -12.46
C VAL A 68 10.43 -1.10 -13.45
N PRO A 69 10.08 -0.11 -14.29
CA PRO A 69 10.96 0.33 -15.39
C PRO A 69 12.32 0.88 -14.95
N LEU A 70 12.43 1.34 -13.71
CA LEU A 70 13.65 1.94 -13.16
C LEU A 70 14.67 0.90 -12.66
N VAL A 71 14.26 -0.36 -12.48
CA VAL A 71 15.08 -1.42 -11.90
C VAL A 71 14.86 -2.70 -12.70
N GLU A 72 15.86 -3.06 -13.52
CA GLU A 72 15.81 -4.29 -14.33
C GLU A 72 15.62 -5.54 -13.45
N GLY A 73 14.74 -6.44 -13.89
CA GLY A 73 14.44 -7.68 -13.17
C GLY A 73 13.53 -7.52 -11.94
N LEU A 74 13.16 -6.29 -11.54
CA LEU A 74 12.22 -6.06 -10.45
C LEU A 74 10.78 -6.05 -10.96
N PHE A 75 9.92 -6.85 -10.33
CA PHE A 75 8.48 -6.88 -10.57
C PHE A 75 7.73 -6.57 -9.26
N LEU A 76 6.59 -5.90 -9.37
CA LEU A 76 5.71 -5.58 -8.25
C LEU A 76 4.33 -6.18 -8.45
N SER A 77 3.79 -6.74 -7.38
CA SER A 77 2.41 -7.21 -7.27
C SER A 77 1.85 -6.71 -5.93
N THR A 78 1.17 -5.57 -5.91
CA THR A 78 0.78 -4.83 -4.69
C THR A 78 -0.44 -3.95 -4.95
N GLY A 79 -0.98 -3.31 -3.92
CA GLY A 79 -2.06 -2.33 -4.05
C GLY A 79 -3.43 -2.96 -4.23
N TYR A 80 -3.66 -4.13 -3.65
CA TYR A 80 -4.87 -4.92 -3.87
C TYR A 80 -6.14 -4.33 -3.25
N SER A 81 -6.01 -3.29 -2.42
CA SER A 81 -7.14 -2.46 -1.98
C SER A 81 -8.30 -3.26 -1.39
N GLY A 82 -7.97 -4.33 -0.66
CA GLY A 82 -8.94 -5.20 0.03
C GLY A 82 -9.43 -6.42 -0.75
N HIS A 83 -9.09 -6.53 -2.03
CA HIS A 83 -9.56 -7.62 -2.91
C HIS A 83 -8.51 -8.69 -3.17
N GLY A 84 -7.37 -8.65 -2.46
CA GLY A 84 -6.20 -9.47 -2.73
C GLY A 84 -6.43 -10.97 -2.55
N PHE A 85 -7.32 -11.38 -1.63
CA PHE A 85 -7.61 -12.80 -1.41
C PHE A 85 -8.25 -13.44 -2.65
N GLY A 86 -9.27 -12.79 -3.22
CA GLY A 86 -9.95 -13.30 -4.41
C GLY A 86 -9.10 -13.17 -5.68
N LEU A 87 -8.33 -12.09 -5.81
CA LEU A 87 -7.49 -11.84 -6.98
C LEU A 87 -6.17 -12.61 -6.98
N GLY A 88 -5.72 -13.09 -5.82
CA GLY A 88 -4.41 -13.69 -5.61
C GLY A 88 -4.01 -14.76 -6.64
N PRO A 89 -4.85 -15.78 -6.90
CA PRO A 89 -4.53 -16.82 -7.89
C PRO A 89 -4.30 -16.26 -9.31
N GLY A 90 -5.17 -15.36 -9.76
CA GLY A 90 -5.05 -14.74 -11.08
C GLY A 90 -3.85 -13.80 -11.19
N ALA A 91 -3.60 -13.02 -10.14
CA ALA A 91 -2.45 -12.13 -10.08
C ALA A 91 -1.12 -12.89 -10.05
N GLY A 92 -1.06 -14.01 -9.32
CA GLY A 92 0.11 -14.89 -9.30
C GLY A 92 0.38 -15.52 -10.65
N ALA A 93 -0.65 -16.01 -11.34
CA ALA A 93 -0.53 -16.56 -12.69
C ALA A 93 -0.06 -15.48 -13.69
N LEU A 94 -0.67 -14.30 -13.67
CA LEU A 94 -0.26 -13.17 -14.49
C LEU A 94 1.21 -12.79 -14.22
N MET A 95 1.60 -12.73 -12.96
CA MET A 95 2.98 -12.40 -12.59
C MET A 95 3.97 -13.46 -13.09
N ALA A 96 3.63 -14.75 -13.02
CA ALA A 96 4.45 -15.82 -13.57
C ALA A 96 4.64 -15.68 -15.09
N ASP A 97 3.57 -15.36 -15.83
CA ASP A 97 3.66 -15.10 -17.28
C ASP A 97 4.59 -13.92 -17.57
N LEU A 98 4.43 -12.81 -16.84
CA LEU A 98 5.24 -11.60 -17.01
C LEU A 98 6.73 -11.83 -16.71
N ILE A 99 7.04 -12.60 -15.66
CA ILE A 99 8.42 -12.91 -15.27
C ILE A 99 9.09 -13.86 -16.28
N THR A 100 8.35 -14.84 -16.79
CA THR A 100 8.89 -15.85 -17.73
C THR A 100 8.87 -15.38 -19.18
N GLY A 101 8.22 -14.26 -19.48
CA GLY A 101 8.01 -13.78 -20.85
C GLY A 101 6.96 -14.59 -21.62
N ALA A 102 6.17 -15.43 -20.93
CA ALA A 102 5.05 -16.12 -21.55
C ALA A 102 3.94 -15.15 -21.94
N LYS A 103 3.07 -15.55 -22.89
CA LYS A 103 1.92 -14.74 -23.30
C LYS A 103 0.89 -14.71 -22.15
N PRO A 104 0.59 -13.53 -21.57
CA PRO A 104 -0.39 -13.44 -20.51
C PRO A 104 -1.80 -13.81 -20.96
N LEU A 105 -2.56 -14.46 -20.08
CA LEU A 105 -3.99 -14.74 -20.31
C LEU A 105 -4.85 -13.47 -20.27
N VAL A 106 -4.47 -12.49 -19.45
CA VAL A 106 -5.16 -11.21 -19.28
C VAL A 106 -4.23 -10.08 -19.68
N ASP A 107 -4.75 -9.04 -20.34
CA ASP A 107 -3.96 -7.85 -20.69
C ASP A 107 -3.41 -7.15 -19.42
N PRO A 108 -2.08 -7.07 -19.25
CA PRO A 108 -1.47 -6.44 -18.07
C PRO A 108 -1.55 -4.91 -18.10
N SER A 109 -1.96 -4.29 -19.20
CA SER A 109 -1.82 -2.84 -19.43
C SER A 109 -2.47 -1.98 -18.35
N LEU A 110 -3.59 -2.42 -17.79
CA LEU A 110 -4.35 -1.73 -16.74
C LEU A 110 -3.70 -1.84 -15.35
N PHE A 111 -2.82 -2.83 -15.14
CA PHE A 111 -2.14 -3.05 -13.85
C PHE A 111 -0.78 -2.37 -13.76
N ARG A 112 -0.29 -1.77 -14.86
CA ARG A 112 1.00 -1.08 -14.89
C ARG A 112 1.03 0.15 -13.98
N ALA A 113 2.13 0.35 -13.24
CA ALA A 113 2.29 1.47 -12.31
C ALA A 113 2.26 2.83 -13.04
N GLU A 114 2.65 2.86 -14.31
CA GLU A 114 2.71 4.04 -15.16
C GLU A 114 1.35 4.70 -15.38
N ARG A 115 0.24 4.01 -15.09
CA ARG A 115 -1.09 4.64 -15.11
C ARG A 115 -1.19 5.82 -14.14
N PHE A 116 -0.36 5.84 -13.09
CA PHE A 116 -0.30 6.94 -12.13
C PHE A 116 0.78 8.00 -12.44
N ARG A 117 1.51 7.86 -13.55
CA ARG A 117 2.63 8.76 -13.91
C ARG A 117 2.19 10.22 -14.15
N ARG A 118 0.89 10.48 -14.32
CA ARG A 118 0.28 11.82 -14.38
C ARG A 118 -0.25 12.38 -13.06
N LEU A 119 -0.25 11.60 -11.97
CA LEU A 119 -0.75 12.04 -10.65
C LEU A 119 0.36 12.51 -9.70
N ALA A 120 1.62 12.46 -10.11
CA ALA A 120 2.70 13.08 -9.34
C ALA A 120 2.62 14.61 -9.53
N PRO A 121 2.43 15.42 -8.47
CA PRO A 121 2.65 16.85 -8.58
C PRO A 121 4.08 17.05 -9.06
N ASP A 122 4.25 17.96 -10.01
CA ASP A 122 5.51 18.25 -10.70
C ASP A 122 6.62 18.52 -9.67
N THR A 123 7.44 17.50 -9.40
CA THR A 123 8.59 17.59 -8.51
C THR A 123 9.85 18.02 -9.27
N ALA A 124 9.76 18.20 -10.59
CA ALA A 124 10.87 18.70 -11.41
C ALA A 124 11.25 20.14 -11.04
N GLY A 125 10.32 20.94 -10.51
CA GLY A 125 10.59 22.32 -10.07
C GLY A 125 11.39 22.45 -8.76
N ARG A 126 11.58 21.39 -7.96
CA ARG A 126 12.25 21.51 -6.64
C ARG A 126 13.76 21.27 -6.65
N ARG A 127 14.34 20.75 -7.74
CA ARG A 127 15.81 20.54 -7.80
C ARG A 127 16.61 21.81 -8.12
N GLN A 128 16.00 22.83 -8.72
CA GLN A 128 16.69 24.11 -8.98
C GLN A 128 16.63 25.10 -7.81
N ALA A 129 15.66 24.98 -6.90
CA ALA A 129 15.54 25.89 -5.76
C ALA A 129 16.47 25.57 -4.56
N ALA A 130 17.14 24.41 -4.56
CA ALA A 130 18.00 23.98 -3.45
C ALA A 130 19.46 24.46 -3.55
N GLN A 131 19.84 25.16 -4.62
CA GLN A 131 21.21 25.67 -4.82
C GLN A 131 21.40 27.15 -4.41
N GLY A 132 20.40 27.79 -3.81
CA GLY A 132 20.44 29.24 -3.58
C GLY A 132 19.76 29.80 -2.34
N MET A 133 19.59 29.03 -1.25
CA MET A 133 18.97 29.57 -0.03
C MET A 133 19.84 29.34 1.21
N SER A 134 20.41 30.45 1.70
CA SER A 134 21.17 30.59 2.94
C SER A 134 20.37 30.17 4.17
N THR A 135 21.09 29.65 5.16
CA THR A 135 20.60 29.18 6.46
C THR A 135 19.90 30.27 7.28
N GLY A 136 18.62 30.09 7.57
CA GLY A 136 17.88 30.82 8.60
C GLY A 136 16.82 29.89 9.22
N PRO A 137 16.53 29.98 10.54
CA PRO A 137 15.69 29.00 11.22
C PRO A 137 14.22 29.29 10.93
N ALA A 138 13.55 28.39 10.21
CA ALA A 138 12.11 28.46 9.99
C ALA A 138 11.39 27.46 10.94
N GLU A 139 10.79 27.98 12.00
CA GLU A 139 9.84 27.24 12.84
C GLU A 139 8.57 26.91 12.02
N CYS A 140 8.32 25.61 11.79
CA CYS A 140 7.14 25.16 11.06
C CYS A 140 5.98 24.89 12.02
N ARG A 141 5.00 25.80 12.05
CA ARG A 141 3.85 25.81 12.96
C ARG A 141 2.63 25.12 12.31
N CYS A 142 2.73 23.82 12.02
CA CYS A 142 1.65 23.04 11.38
C CYS A 142 1.10 21.89 12.23
N CYS A 143 1.62 21.65 13.45
CA CYS A 143 1.06 20.64 14.36
C CYS A 143 0.60 21.28 15.68
N ARG A 144 -0.54 21.98 15.66
CA ARG A 144 -1.40 22.15 16.84
C ARG A 144 -2.82 21.83 16.47
#